data_AF-A0A1Z9QKI9-F1
#
_entry.id   AF-A0A1Z9QKI9-F1
#
_cell.length_a   1.000
_cell.length_b   1.000
_cell.length_c   1.000
_cell.angle_alpha   90.00
_cell.angle_beta   90.00
_cell.angle_gamma   90.00
#
_symmetry.space_group_name_H-M   'P 1'
#
loop_
_entity.id
_entity.type
_entity.pdbx_description
1 polymer ?
#
loop_
_entity_poly.entity_id
_entity_poly.type
_entity_poly.pdbx_seq_one_letter_code
_entity_poly.pdbx_strand_id
1 'polypeptide(L)'
;MNITRIISISIGVFLTAGVFHLSVRQQMGELAMADEPTQAVTKALGQTDTGAGAKQGTRVATYVGRQQCAECHRENFEQHAAHGHASTFAEIAQTNLPDIFDQQTFDGGEGYGTYQYSKDKSGHVTVSLPTSENPSEIPLQYVLGSGHNARTILTLNRTADGLTEGIEHRVSCYPDQRLGMTVGHGEKKPARDLEKFGDVTSGEITQRCVYCHTTTGILTEGRIDRLVSNVNCEKCHGPGSEHVRQARELRNPPPYSVGAADWDAESEIQLCGDCHRLPRSITKQELRDYPETLARFQPVGMLRSKCYLASNREMKCSTCHDPHQSVHGISQQKHEQKCIQCHDTSDSSHTICPVSAEANCIECHMPTVPQEQGIKFHDHWIRIHKD
;
A
#
# COMPACT_ATOMS: atom_id res chain seq x y z
N MET A 1 -51.08 36.34 -16.01
CA MET A 1 -51.93 36.80 -17.13
C MET A 1 -51.29 36.28 -18.41
N ASN A 2 -52.01 35.39 -19.09
CA ASN A 2 -51.58 34.62 -20.27
C ASN A 2 -51.28 35.50 -21.49
N ILE A 3 -50.20 35.21 -22.22
CA ILE A 3 -50.21 35.26 -23.69
C ILE A 3 -49.42 34.05 -24.21
N THR A 4 -50.16 33.09 -24.76
CA THR A 4 -49.70 32.03 -25.65
C THR A 4 -50.23 32.35 -27.04
N ARG A 5 -49.52 31.92 -28.10
CA ARG A 5 -49.92 31.61 -29.50
C ARG A 5 -49.00 32.32 -30.53
N ILE A 6 -48.61 31.78 -31.69
CA ILE A 6 -48.84 30.51 -32.43
C ILE A 6 -47.78 30.44 -33.56
N ILE A 7 -47.17 29.25 -33.71
CA ILE A 7 -46.93 28.43 -34.93
C ILE A 7 -46.61 29.12 -36.28
N SER A 8 -45.54 28.66 -36.94
CA SER A 8 -45.60 28.24 -38.35
C SER A 8 -44.64 27.09 -38.65
N ILE A 9 -45.22 26.05 -39.26
CA ILE A 9 -44.64 24.76 -39.65
C ILE A 9 -44.21 24.87 -41.12
N SER A 10 -43.13 24.21 -41.50
CA SER A 10 -42.94 23.78 -42.89
C SER A 10 -42.48 22.32 -42.90
N ILE A 11 -43.30 21.52 -43.58
CA ILE A 11 -43.19 20.07 -43.75
C ILE A 11 -42.31 19.79 -44.96
N GLY A 12 -41.34 18.88 -44.80
CA GLY A 12 -40.68 18.19 -45.91
C GLY A 12 -40.74 16.68 -45.64
N VAL A 13 -41.56 15.98 -46.42
CA VAL A 13 -41.71 14.52 -46.40
C VAL A 13 -40.71 13.92 -47.39
N PHE A 14 -39.94 12.91 -46.98
CA PHE A 14 -39.53 11.82 -47.87
C PHE A 14 -39.45 10.50 -47.08
N LEU A 15 -40.28 9.54 -47.52
CA LEU A 15 -40.22 8.13 -47.16
C LEU A 15 -38.99 7.47 -47.78
N THR A 16 -38.32 6.56 -47.05
CA THR A 16 -38.00 5.21 -47.52
C THR A 16 -37.63 4.27 -46.37
N ALA A 17 -38.02 3.01 -46.54
CA ALA A 17 -37.97 1.90 -45.60
C ALA A 17 -36.56 1.45 -45.17
N GLY A 18 -36.47 0.84 -44.00
CA GLY A 18 -35.28 0.13 -43.53
C GLY A 18 -35.44 -0.38 -42.10
N VAL A 19 -36.09 -1.54 -41.94
CA VAL A 19 -36.09 -2.28 -40.67
C VAL A 19 -34.71 -2.89 -40.50
N PHE A 20 -33.90 -2.37 -39.57
CA PHE A 20 -32.69 -3.03 -39.09
C PHE A 20 -32.83 -3.31 -37.60
N HIS A 21 -32.90 -4.59 -37.28
CA HIS A 21 -32.67 -5.12 -35.93
C HIS A 21 -31.26 -4.71 -35.47
N LEU A 22 -31.17 -3.80 -34.49
CA LEU A 22 -29.95 -3.64 -33.71
C LEU A 22 -30.01 -4.59 -32.50
N SER A 23 -29.21 -5.65 -32.59
CA SER A 23 -28.80 -6.42 -31.42
C SER A 23 -28.01 -5.53 -30.47
N VAL A 24 -28.48 -5.46 -29.22
CA VAL A 24 -27.79 -4.84 -28.09
C VAL A 24 -26.51 -5.61 -27.83
N ARG A 25 -25.37 -5.08 -28.27
CA ARG A 25 -24.04 -5.56 -27.88
C ARG A 25 -23.46 -4.56 -26.89
N GLN A 26 -23.60 -4.93 -25.62
CA GLN A 26 -22.80 -4.57 -24.45
C GLN A 26 -21.59 -3.67 -24.75
N GLN A 27 -21.72 -2.41 -24.38
CA GLN A 27 -20.66 -1.42 -24.35
C GLN A 27 -19.90 -1.59 -23.02
N MET A 28 -18.94 -2.52 -22.98
CA MET A 28 -17.92 -2.54 -21.93
C MET A 28 -16.93 -1.44 -22.25
N GLY A 29 -16.93 -0.39 -21.42
CA GLY A 29 -16.00 0.72 -21.53
C GLY A 29 -14.56 0.23 -21.35
N GLU A 30 -13.73 0.55 -22.34
CA GLU A 30 -12.28 0.54 -22.27
C GLU A 30 -11.84 1.41 -21.08
N LEU A 31 -11.32 0.76 -20.04
CA LEU A 31 -10.45 1.42 -19.09
C LEU A 31 -9.17 1.77 -19.85
N ALA A 32 -9.03 3.06 -20.17
CA ALA A 32 -7.82 3.62 -20.72
C ALA A 32 -6.64 3.28 -19.79
N MET A 33 -5.83 2.32 -20.26
CA MET A 33 -4.46 2.11 -19.83
C MET A 33 -3.70 3.39 -20.18
N ALA A 34 -3.26 4.12 -19.16
CA ALA A 34 -2.34 5.23 -19.32
C ALA A 34 -0.93 4.74 -19.01
N ASP A 35 -0.16 4.63 -20.09
CA ASP A 35 1.28 4.54 -20.27
C ASP A 35 2.20 4.56 -19.03
N GLU A 36 3.09 3.57 -19.07
CA GLU A 36 4.31 3.42 -18.29
C GLU A 36 5.22 4.67 -18.25
N PRO A 37 6.10 4.76 -17.24
CA PRO A 37 7.49 5.07 -17.48
C PRO A 37 8.38 3.90 -17.01
N THR A 38 8.33 2.78 -17.72
CA THR A 38 9.21 1.61 -17.49
C THR A 38 10.48 1.70 -18.36
N GLN A 39 10.69 2.81 -19.06
CA GLN A 39 11.87 3.02 -19.89
C GLN A 39 13.12 3.56 -19.15
N ALA A 40 13.12 3.64 -17.83
CA ALA A 40 14.31 4.07 -17.09
C ALA A 40 15.26 2.94 -16.64
N VAL A 41 14.94 1.65 -16.86
CA VAL A 41 15.76 0.53 -16.33
C VAL A 41 16.30 -0.44 -17.40
N THR A 42 16.03 -0.25 -18.69
CA THR A 42 16.39 -1.25 -19.74
C THR A 42 17.19 -0.72 -20.93
N LYS A 43 18.10 0.25 -20.74
CA LYS A 43 19.06 0.61 -21.80
C LYS A 43 20.51 0.62 -21.34
N ALA A 44 21.08 -0.57 -21.18
CA ALA A 44 22.53 -0.77 -21.22
C ALA A 44 22.91 -2.17 -21.73
N LEU A 45 22.43 -2.56 -22.91
CA LEU A 45 23.02 -3.69 -23.65
C LEU A 45 23.04 -3.39 -25.16
N GLY A 46 24.25 -3.33 -25.72
CA GLY A 46 24.49 -3.58 -27.14
C GLY A 46 24.89 -2.40 -28.03
N GLN A 47 26.07 -1.80 -27.80
CA GLN A 47 26.89 -1.28 -28.90
C GLN A 47 28.36 -1.65 -28.66
N THR A 48 28.88 -2.55 -29.49
CA THR A 48 30.29 -2.91 -29.55
C THR A 48 31.06 -1.80 -30.23
N ASP A 49 31.83 -1.04 -29.45
CA ASP A 49 32.86 -0.14 -29.98
C ASP A 49 34.22 -0.66 -29.53
N THR A 50 35.03 -1.07 -30.51
CA THR A 50 36.36 -1.64 -30.32
C THR A 50 37.34 -0.50 -30.03
N GLY A 51 37.57 -0.22 -28.75
CA GLY A 51 38.60 0.72 -28.30
C GLY A 51 39.25 0.22 -27.00
N ALA A 52 40.51 -0.16 -27.09
CA ALA A 52 41.32 -0.63 -25.97
C ALA A 52 41.49 0.47 -24.90
N GLY A 53 40.85 0.25 -23.75
CA GLY A 53 41.02 1.04 -22.53
C GLY A 53 40.38 0.27 -21.38
N ALA A 54 41.15 -0.08 -20.36
CA ALA A 54 40.71 -0.88 -19.23
C ALA A 54 39.52 -0.21 -18.51
N LYS A 55 38.30 -0.69 -18.75
CA LYS A 55 37.10 -0.29 -18.02
C LYS A 55 37.02 -1.11 -16.73
N GLN A 56 37.21 -0.45 -15.58
CA GLN A 56 36.68 -0.96 -14.31
C GLN A 56 35.17 -1.19 -14.50
N GLY A 57 34.74 -2.45 -14.48
CA GLY A 57 33.32 -2.78 -14.59
C GLY A 57 32.57 -2.18 -13.41
N THR A 58 31.54 -1.37 -13.70
CA THR A 58 30.60 -0.87 -12.69
C THR A 58 29.98 -2.07 -11.98
N ARG A 59 30.38 -2.33 -10.73
CA ARG A 59 29.77 -3.38 -9.92
C ARG A 59 28.32 -2.97 -9.63
N VAL A 60 27.38 -3.86 -9.92
CA VAL A 60 25.96 -3.67 -9.58
C VAL A 60 25.84 -3.71 -8.05
N ALA A 61 25.24 -2.68 -7.46
CA ALA A 61 25.04 -2.61 -6.01
C ALA A 61 24.11 -3.74 -5.52
N THR A 62 24.42 -4.33 -4.36
CA THR A 62 23.69 -5.45 -3.77
C THR A 62 23.17 -5.10 -2.38
N TYR A 63 22.16 -5.84 -1.94
CA TYR A 63 21.64 -5.73 -0.58
C TYR A 63 22.67 -6.27 0.42
N VAL A 64 22.91 -5.53 1.50
CA VAL A 64 23.83 -5.91 2.58
C VAL A 64 23.11 -6.36 3.85
N GLY A 65 21.80 -6.11 3.93
CA GLY A 65 20.98 -6.41 5.09
C GLY A 65 21.10 -5.35 6.18
N ARG A 66 19.98 -5.12 6.89
CA ARG A 66 19.86 -4.03 7.87
C ARG A 66 20.90 -4.04 9.00
N GLN A 67 21.45 -5.21 9.35
CA GLN A 67 22.45 -5.32 10.41
C GLN A 67 23.74 -4.56 10.05
N GLN A 68 24.09 -4.54 8.77
CA GLN A 68 25.23 -3.78 8.28
C GLN A 68 25.05 -2.26 8.49
N CYS A 69 23.81 -1.78 8.46
CA CYS A 69 23.47 -0.36 8.71
C CYS A 69 23.65 0.02 10.18
N ALA A 70 23.43 -0.91 11.11
CA ALA A 70 23.50 -0.67 12.56
C ALA A 70 24.92 -0.32 13.05
N GLU A 71 25.96 -0.73 12.32
CA GLU A 71 27.36 -0.44 12.63
C GLU A 71 27.63 1.08 12.69
N CYS A 72 26.97 1.86 11.83
CA CYS A 72 27.16 3.31 11.73
C CYS A 72 25.91 4.11 12.14
N HIS A 73 24.70 3.59 11.92
CA HIS A 73 23.42 4.29 12.12
C HIS A 73 22.58 3.66 13.24
N ARG A 74 23.18 3.51 14.42
CA ARG A 74 22.55 2.77 15.54
C ARG A 74 21.23 3.38 16.02
N GLU A 75 21.14 4.70 16.13
CA GLU A 75 19.91 5.37 16.57
C GLU A 75 18.74 5.11 15.61
N ASN A 76 18.93 5.36 14.30
CA ASN A 76 17.90 5.09 13.29
C ASN A 76 17.53 3.60 13.26
N PHE A 77 18.51 2.71 13.44
CA PHE A 77 18.27 1.27 13.48
C PHE A 77 17.35 0.87 14.66
N GLU A 78 17.61 1.42 15.85
CA GLU A 78 16.82 1.17 17.06
C GLU A 78 15.41 1.75 16.94
N GLN A 79 15.27 2.98 16.44
CA GLN A 79 13.96 3.59 16.19
C GLN A 79 13.16 2.77 15.16
N HIS A 80 13.79 2.39 14.04
CA HIS A 80 13.15 1.61 12.99
C HIS A 80 12.75 0.21 13.46
N ALA A 81 13.53 -0.41 14.36
CA ALA A 81 13.18 -1.72 14.93
C ALA A 81 11.83 -1.72 15.68
N ALA A 82 11.43 -0.57 16.24
CA ALA A 82 10.12 -0.39 16.87
C ALA A 82 9.03 0.10 15.89
N HIS A 83 9.38 0.44 14.64
CA HIS A 83 8.44 0.86 13.61
C HIS A 83 7.70 -0.33 13.01
N GLY A 84 6.42 -0.16 12.68
CA GLY A 84 5.63 -1.22 12.02
C GLY A 84 6.18 -1.67 10.66
N HIS A 85 7.12 -0.92 10.07
CA HIS A 85 7.80 -1.29 8.82
C HIS A 85 8.75 -2.48 9.02
N ALA A 86 9.33 -2.61 10.22
CA ALA A 86 10.20 -3.71 10.60
C ALA A 86 9.47 -5.04 10.83
N SER A 87 8.14 -5.10 10.72
CA SER A 87 7.33 -6.29 11.00
C SER A 87 6.20 -6.52 9.99
N THR A 88 6.29 -5.98 8.77
CA THR A 88 5.23 -6.11 7.75
C THR A 88 5.11 -7.49 7.12
N PHE A 89 6.09 -8.39 7.26
CA PHE A 89 6.10 -9.69 6.61
C PHE A 89 6.78 -10.77 7.44
N ALA A 90 6.17 -11.95 7.52
CA ALA A 90 6.78 -13.15 8.10
C ALA A 90 6.28 -14.42 7.41
N GLU A 91 7.08 -15.49 7.46
CA GLU A 91 6.54 -16.84 7.33
C GLU A 91 5.67 -17.13 8.56
N ILE A 92 4.48 -17.71 8.38
CA ILE A 92 3.54 -17.91 9.49
C ILE A 92 4.14 -18.78 10.60
N ALA A 93 4.94 -19.78 10.23
CA ALA A 93 5.63 -20.68 11.15
C ALA A 93 6.62 -19.95 12.10
N GLN A 94 7.05 -18.75 11.75
CA GLN A 94 7.95 -17.91 12.56
C GLN A 94 7.18 -16.94 13.48
N THR A 95 5.87 -17.10 13.60
CA THR A 95 4.99 -16.24 14.40
C THR A 95 4.24 -17.07 15.45
N ASN A 96 3.45 -16.41 16.30
CA ASN A 96 2.50 -17.08 17.20
C ASN A 96 1.14 -17.39 16.54
N LEU A 97 0.95 -17.03 15.27
CA LEU A 97 -0.31 -17.27 14.57
C LEU A 97 -0.66 -18.76 14.44
N PRO A 98 0.29 -19.70 14.30
CA PRO A 98 -0.04 -21.10 14.30
C PRO A 98 -0.84 -21.53 15.54
N ASP A 99 -0.47 -21.03 16.72
CA ASP A 99 -1.17 -21.33 17.97
C ASP A 99 -2.53 -20.61 18.08
N ILE A 100 -2.63 -19.39 17.53
CA ILE A 100 -3.88 -18.61 17.54
C ILE A 100 -4.93 -19.25 16.62
N PHE A 101 -4.52 -19.73 15.45
CA PHE A 101 -5.44 -20.35 14.48
C PHE A 101 -5.78 -21.79 14.82
N ASP A 102 -4.92 -22.53 15.53
CA ASP A 102 -5.16 -23.94 15.83
C ASP A 102 -6.52 -24.18 16.50
N GLN A 103 -7.27 -25.16 15.99
CA GLN A 103 -8.60 -25.55 16.46
C GLN A 103 -9.67 -24.46 16.39
N GLN A 104 -9.41 -23.34 15.73
CA GLN A 104 -10.41 -22.30 15.52
C GLN A 104 -11.38 -22.68 14.39
N THR A 105 -12.59 -22.16 14.50
CA THR A 105 -13.56 -22.15 13.40
C THR A 105 -13.99 -20.73 13.11
N PHE A 106 -14.36 -20.45 11.87
CA PHE A 106 -14.83 -19.12 11.47
C PHE A 106 -15.91 -19.24 10.41
N ASP A 107 -17.05 -18.61 10.64
CA ASP A 107 -18.12 -18.51 9.64
C ASP A 107 -17.73 -17.48 8.57
N GLY A 108 -17.42 -17.97 7.36
CA GLY A 108 -17.05 -17.13 6.22
C GLY A 108 -18.22 -16.33 5.65
N GLY A 109 -19.45 -16.62 6.07
CA GLY A 109 -20.69 -16.03 5.58
C GLY A 109 -21.33 -16.80 4.43
N GLU A 110 -22.43 -16.25 3.92
CA GLU A 110 -23.22 -16.86 2.85
C GLU A 110 -22.36 -17.13 1.60
N GLY A 111 -22.34 -18.39 1.13
CA GLY A 111 -21.55 -18.81 -0.02
C GLY A 111 -20.09 -19.19 0.27
N TYR A 112 -19.61 -18.95 1.49
CA TYR A 112 -18.22 -19.22 1.89
C TYR A 112 -18.08 -20.42 2.85
N GLY A 113 -19.10 -20.71 3.65
CA GLY A 113 -19.11 -21.83 4.58
C GLY A 113 -18.29 -21.58 5.85
N THR A 114 -18.12 -22.62 6.67
CA THR A 114 -17.40 -22.54 7.94
C THR A 114 -15.99 -23.09 7.79
N TYR A 115 -14.99 -22.23 7.97
CA TYR A 115 -13.59 -22.60 7.98
C TYR A 115 -13.25 -23.39 9.24
N GLN A 116 -12.42 -24.40 9.10
CA GLN A 116 -11.78 -25.09 10.23
C GLN A 116 -10.27 -25.02 10.06
N TYR A 117 -9.60 -24.57 11.12
CA TYR A 117 -8.16 -24.43 11.15
C TYR A 117 -7.53 -25.53 12.00
N SER A 118 -6.43 -26.09 11.52
CA SER A 118 -5.71 -27.13 12.24
C SER A 118 -4.21 -26.93 12.11
N LYS A 119 -3.48 -27.19 13.20
CA LYS A 119 -2.03 -27.21 13.21
C LYS A 119 -1.51 -28.63 13.37
N ASP A 120 -0.55 -29.01 12.53
CA ASP A 120 0.12 -30.32 12.64
C ASP A 120 1.24 -30.33 13.69
N LYS A 121 1.85 -31.50 13.91
CA LYS A 121 2.95 -31.67 14.88
C LYS A 121 4.22 -30.90 14.50
N SER A 122 4.39 -30.51 13.24
CA SER A 122 5.49 -29.67 12.77
C SER A 122 5.17 -28.17 12.85
N GLY A 123 3.97 -27.79 13.30
CA GLY A 123 3.55 -26.40 13.44
C GLY A 123 2.98 -25.80 12.15
N HIS A 124 2.79 -26.58 11.08
CA HIS A 124 2.12 -26.09 9.88
C HIS A 124 0.62 -25.95 10.13
N VAL A 125 0.04 -24.85 9.68
CA VAL A 125 -1.40 -24.60 9.80
C VAL A 125 -2.06 -24.70 8.44
N THR A 126 -3.20 -25.39 8.42
CA THR A 126 -4.09 -25.50 7.25
C THR A 126 -5.46 -24.95 7.59
N VAL A 127 -6.17 -24.50 6.56
CA VAL A 127 -7.60 -24.20 6.60
C VAL A 127 -8.35 -25.16 5.68
N SER A 128 -9.47 -25.69 6.15
CA SER A 128 -10.36 -26.55 5.38
C SER A 128 -11.79 -26.04 5.36
N LEU A 129 -12.54 -26.48 4.35
CA LEU A 129 -13.99 -26.30 4.21
C LEU A 129 -14.67 -27.67 4.20
N PRO A 130 -15.04 -28.23 5.37
CA PRO A 130 -15.55 -29.60 5.49
C PRO A 130 -16.88 -29.85 4.78
N THR A 131 -17.65 -28.79 4.52
CA THR A 131 -18.93 -28.88 3.79
C THR A 131 -18.75 -28.99 2.27
N SER A 132 -17.53 -28.95 1.76
CA SER A 132 -17.20 -29.24 0.36
C SER A 132 -17.17 -30.74 0.10
N GLU A 133 -17.71 -31.20 -1.04
CA GLU A 133 -17.73 -32.63 -1.42
C GLU A 133 -16.32 -33.25 -1.48
N ASN A 134 -15.29 -32.43 -1.73
CA ASN A 134 -13.89 -32.76 -1.51
C ASN A 134 -13.26 -31.59 -0.74
N PRO A 135 -13.09 -31.70 0.59
CA PRO A 135 -12.52 -30.60 1.38
C PRO A 135 -11.08 -30.37 0.95
N SER A 136 -10.85 -29.24 0.27
CA SER A 136 -9.50 -28.77 -0.02
C SER A 136 -8.91 -28.23 1.27
N GLU A 137 -7.72 -28.71 1.62
CA GLU A 137 -6.91 -28.14 2.69
C GLU A 137 -5.90 -27.17 2.07
N ILE A 138 -5.95 -25.91 2.49
CA ILE A 138 -5.04 -24.87 2.00
C ILE A 138 -4.03 -24.57 3.11
N PRO A 139 -2.72 -24.69 2.86
CA PRO A 139 -1.72 -24.31 3.84
C PRO A 139 -1.65 -22.78 3.98
N LEU A 140 -1.56 -22.31 5.22
CA LEU A 140 -1.24 -20.92 5.53
C LEU A 140 0.29 -20.77 5.46
N GLN A 141 0.80 -19.80 4.70
CA GLN A 141 2.24 -19.71 4.41
C GLN A 141 2.87 -18.42 4.95
N TYR A 142 2.30 -17.28 4.60
CA TYR A 142 2.88 -15.96 4.88
C TYR A 142 1.90 -15.06 5.61
N VAL A 143 2.45 -14.08 6.31
CA VAL A 143 1.72 -13.11 7.11
C VAL A 143 2.07 -11.71 6.62
N LEU A 144 1.05 -10.93 6.29
CA LEU A 144 1.15 -9.54 5.85
C LEU A 144 0.60 -8.62 6.95
N GLY A 145 1.40 -7.64 7.35
CA GLY A 145 1.00 -6.59 8.29
C GLY A 145 1.72 -6.68 9.63
N SER A 146 1.94 -5.51 10.24
CA SER A 146 2.72 -5.35 11.47
C SER A 146 2.01 -5.80 12.75
N GLY A 147 0.71 -6.13 12.67
CA GLY A 147 -0.12 -6.43 13.83
C GLY A 147 -0.70 -5.23 14.57
N HIS A 148 -0.36 -3.99 14.19
CA HIS A 148 -1.01 -2.79 14.74
C HIS A 148 -2.48 -2.66 14.33
N ASN A 149 -2.79 -3.02 13.08
CA ASN A 149 -4.16 -2.99 12.53
C ASN A 149 -4.67 -4.40 12.23
N ALA A 150 -3.84 -5.23 11.58
CA ALA A 150 -4.17 -6.61 11.24
C ALA A 150 -2.89 -7.39 10.88
N ARG A 151 -3.00 -8.71 10.92
CA ARG A 151 -2.10 -9.69 10.30
C ARG A 151 -2.94 -10.57 9.38
N THR A 152 -2.80 -10.34 8.08
CA THR A 152 -3.55 -11.03 7.02
C THR A 152 -2.72 -12.16 6.45
N ILE A 153 -3.34 -13.31 6.18
CA ILE A 153 -2.62 -14.48 5.69
C ILE A 153 -2.57 -14.46 4.16
N LEU A 154 -1.40 -14.78 3.61
CA LEU A 154 -1.19 -14.98 2.18
C LEU A 154 -0.72 -16.41 1.93
N THR A 155 -1.33 -17.07 0.95
CA THR A 155 -0.86 -18.35 0.40
C THR A 155 -0.55 -18.16 -1.08
N LEU A 156 0.60 -18.67 -1.50
CA LEU A 156 1.01 -18.73 -2.90
C LEU A 156 0.77 -20.14 -3.43
N ASN A 157 0.05 -20.21 -4.55
CA ASN A 157 -0.22 -21.43 -5.29
C ASN A 157 0.47 -21.39 -6.65
N ARG A 158 0.86 -22.56 -7.15
CA ARG A 158 1.36 -22.74 -8.52
C ARG A 158 0.22 -23.26 -9.39
N THR A 159 -0.13 -22.52 -10.43
CA THR A 159 -1.12 -22.95 -11.42
C THR A 159 -0.52 -23.96 -12.40
N ALA A 160 -1.37 -24.67 -13.14
CA ALA A 160 -0.96 -25.72 -14.06
C ALA A 160 -0.03 -25.21 -15.20
N ASP A 161 -0.16 -23.95 -15.59
CA ASP A 161 0.70 -23.25 -16.55
C ASP A 161 1.99 -22.68 -15.94
N GLY A 162 2.21 -22.91 -14.64
CA GLY A 162 3.42 -22.51 -13.92
C GLY A 162 3.41 -21.09 -13.35
N LEU A 163 2.31 -20.35 -13.50
CA LEU A 163 2.15 -19.03 -12.89
C LEU A 163 1.94 -19.13 -11.38
N THR A 164 2.13 -18.00 -10.68
CA THR A 164 1.89 -17.88 -9.24
C THR A 164 0.59 -17.13 -9.00
N GLU A 165 -0.34 -17.77 -8.28
CA GLU A 165 -1.55 -17.16 -7.75
C GLU A 165 -1.38 -16.91 -6.24
N GLY A 166 -1.83 -15.76 -5.76
CA GLY A 166 -1.88 -15.44 -4.34
C GLY A 166 -3.30 -15.46 -3.83
N ILE A 167 -3.53 -16.12 -2.69
CA ILE A 167 -4.78 -16.10 -1.94
C ILE A 167 -4.55 -15.18 -0.73
N GLU A 168 -5.12 -13.98 -0.77
CA GLU A 168 -5.30 -13.19 0.46
C GLU A 168 -6.48 -13.80 1.21
N HIS A 169 -6.21 -14.44 2.35
CA HIS A 169 -7.23 -15.19 3.06
C HIS A 169 -8.33 -14.28 3.61
N ARG A 170 -9.56 -14.81 3.63
CA ARG A 170 -10.76 -14.12 4.13
C ARG A 170 -10.74 -13.85 5.63
N VAL A 171 -9.85 -14.51 6.37
CA VAL A 171 -9.69 -14.33 7.82
C VAL A 171 -8.31 -13.76 8.13
N SER A 172 -8.31 -12.68 8.90
CA SER A 172 -7.13 -12.03 9.45
C SER A 172 -7.13 -12.12 10.98
N CYS A 173 -5.95 -12.00 11.58
CA CYS A 173 -5.79 -11.83 13.02
C CYS A 173 -5.65 -10.34 13.36
N TYR A 174 -6.49 -9.85 14.26
CA TYR A 174 -6.56 -8.45 14.70
C TYR A 174 -5.79 -8.22 16.02
N PRO A 175 -5.56 -6.95 16.41
CA PRO A 175 -4.95 -6.64 17.70
C PRO A 175 -5.87 -7.14 18.82
N ASP A 176 -5.33 -7.88 19.80
CA ASP A 176 -6.03 -8.75 20.79
C ASP A 176 -6.05 -10.26 20.47
N GLN A 177 -5.46 -10.66 19.34
CA GLN A 177 -5.43 -12.06 18.85
C GLN A 177 -6.77 -12.57 18.32
N ARG A 178 -7.80 -11.72 18.17
CA ARG A 178 -9.09 -12.08 17.58
C ARG A 178 -8.96 -12.40 16.10
N LEU A 179 -9.64 -13.46 15.67
CA LEU A 179 -9.88 -13.73 14.26
C LEU A 179 -11.09 -12.94 13.76
N GLY A 180 -10.96 -12.35 12.57
CA GLY A 180 -12.03 -11.56 11.96
C GLY A 180 -11.95 -11.58 10.44
N MET A 181 -13.02 -11.14 9.80
CA MET A 181 -13.08 -10.97 8.35
C MET A 181 -11.96 -10.01 7.90
N THR A 182 -11.21 -10.36 6.85
CA THR A 182 -10.22 -9.47 6.23
C THR A 182 -10.93 -8.26 5.62
N VAL A 183 -10.38 -7.06 5.82
CA VAL A 183 -11.00 -5.80 5.38
C VAL A 183 -11.22 -5.81 3.86
N GLY A 184 -12.42 -5.45 3.41
CA GLY A 184 -12.79 -5.40 1.99
C GLY A 184 -13.26 -6.74 1.39
N HIS A 185 -13.38 -7.80 2.20
CA HIS A 185 -13.85 -9.11 1.75
C HIS A 185 -15.37 -9.30 1.88
N GLY A 186 -16.05 -8.49 2.71
CA GLY A 186 -17.43 -8.74 3.16
C GLY A 186 -18.47 -8.95 2.05
N GLU A 187 -18.42 -8.16 0.97
CA GLU A 187 -19.47 -8.16 -0.08
C GLU A 187 -19.15 -9.02 -1.32
N LYS A 188 -17.99 -9.67 -1.32
CA LYS A 188 -17.54 -10.44 -2.48
C LYS A 188 -18.29 -11.76 -2.60
N LYS A 189 -18.39 -12.29 -3.82
CA LYS A 189 -18.93 -13.62 -4.10
C LYS A 189 -17.87 -14.44 -4.82
N PRO A 190 -17.63 -15.70 -4.42
CA PRO A 190 -16.62 -16.53 -5.05
C PRO A 190 -17.13 -16.99 -6.43
N ALA A 191 -16.31 -16.80 -7.47
CA ALA A 191 -16.56 -17.31 -8.81
C ALA A 191 -16.03 -18.74 -8.99
N ARG A 192 -15.07 -19.17 -8.15
CA ARG A 192 -14.51 -20.53 -8.14
C ARG A 192 -14.23 -21.02 -6.71
N ASP A 193 -14.05 -22.33 -6.55
CA ASP A 193 -13.88 -22.94 -5.22
C ASP A 193 -12.70 -22.37 -4.43
N LEU A 194 -11.59 -22.03 -5.08
CA LEU A 194 -10.43 -21.45 -4.39
C LEU A 194 -10.74 -20.07 -3.77
N GLU A 195 -11.63 -19.30 -4.40
CA GLU A 195 -12.03 -17.97 -3.90
C GLU A 195 -12.95 -18.07 -2.68
N LYS A 196 -13.41 -19.27 -2.32
CA LYS A 196 -14.07 -19.50 -1.03
C LYS A 196 -13.10 -19.34 0.14
N PHE A 197 -11.78 -19.37 -0.07
CA PHE A 197 -10.80 -19.13 1.00
C PHE A 197 -10.38 -17.67 1.12
N GLY A 198 -10.67 -16.83 0.12
CA GLY A 198 -10.26 -15.44 0.08
C GLY A 198 -10.14 -14.88 -1.34
N ASP A 199 -9.56 -13.69 -1.44
CA ASP A 199 -9.32 -13.03 -2.72
C ASP A 199 -8.15 -13.68 -3.43
N VAL A 200 -8.41 -14.22 -4.61
CA VAL A 200 -7.35 -14.77 -5.45
C VAL A 200 -6.89 -13.75 -6.48
N THR A 201 -5.59 -13.52 -6.50
CA THR A 201 -4.92 -12.57 -7.40
C THR A 201 -3.78 -13.28 -8.13
N SER A 202 -3.32 -12.70 -9.23
CA SER A 202 -2.14 -13.18 -9.96
C SER A 202 -1.34 -12.02 -10.54
N GLY A 203 -0.14 -12.32 -11.06
CA GLY A 203 0.70 -11.36 -11.76
C GLY A 203 1.09 -10.15 -10.90
N GLU A 204 0.94 -8.95 -11.46
CA GLU A 204 1.34 -7.70 -10.80
C GLU A 204 0.62 -7.46 -9.48
N ILE A 205 -0.65 -7.87 -9.35
CA ILE A 205 -1.45 -7.65 -8.14
C ILE A 205 -0.86 -8.47 -6.98
N THR A 206 -0.57 -9.75 -7.20
CA THR A 206 0.07 -10.58 -6.17
C THR A 206 1.49 -10.12 -5.88
N GLN A 207 2.24 -9.73 -6.90
CA GLN A 207 3.60 -9.19 -6.72
C GLN A 207 3.58 -7.90 -5.91
N ARG A 208 2.52 -7.09 -5.98
CA ARG A 208 2.37 -5.86 -5.17
C ARG A 208 2.24 -6.17 -3.68
N CYS A 209 1.58 -7.26 -3.29
CA CYS A 209 1.53 -7.71 -1.90
C CYS A 209 2.94 -7.96 -1.35
N VAL A 210 3.75 -8.71 -2.09
CA VAL A 210 5.15 -8.98 -1.71
C VAL A 210 5.98 -7.71 -1.75
N TYR A 211 5.83 -6.88 -2.79
CA TYR A 211 6.57 -5.62 -2.92
C TYR A 211 6.32 -4.70 -1.73
N CYS A 212 5.08 -4.45 -1.34
CA CYS A 212 4.78 -3.49 -0.27
C CYS A 212 5.16 -4.00 1.12
N HIS A 213 5.26 -5.32 1.31
CA HIS A 213 5.51 -5.91 2.62
C HIS A 213 6.95 -6.41 2.82
N THR A 214 7.79 -6.38 1.78
CA THR A 214 9.18 -6.85 1.84
C THR A 214 10.15 -5.79 1.32
N THR A 215 11.43 -5.95 1.65
CA THR A 215 12.52 -5.14 1.12
C THR A 215 12.83 -5.58 -0.31
N THR A 216 12.85 -6.89 -0.54
CA THR A 216 12.90 -7.51 -1.86
C THR A 216 12.25 -8.90 -1.79
N GLY A 217 11.73 -9.37 -2.91
CA GLY A 217 11.07 -10.67 -3.04
C GLY A 217 10.44 -10.80 -4.42
N ILE A 218 10.76 -11.88 -5.12
CA ILE A 218 10.29 -12.15 -6.48
C ILE A 218 9.44 -13.41 -6.45
N LEU A 219 8.21 -13.31 -6.93
CA LEU A 219 7.34 -14.48 -7.07
C LEU A 219 7.90 -15.43 -8.13
N THR A 220 8.02 -16.71 -7.80
CA THR A 220 8.48 -17.74 -8.72
C THR A 220 7.85 -19.07 -8.32
N GLU A 221 7.07 -19.67 -9.22
CA GLU A 221 6.52 -21.03 -9.05
C GLU A 221 5.84 -21.29 -7.69
N GLY A 222 5.01 -20.36 -7.19
CA GLY A 222 4.29 -20.54 -5.92
C GLY A 222 5.11 -20.27 -4.65
N ARG A 223 6.26 -19.61 -4.77
CA ARG A 223 7.12 -19.20 -3.65
C ARG A 223 7.73 -17.82 -3.90
N ILE A 224 8.36 -17.26 -2.87
CA ILE A 224 9.10 -16.00 -2.95
C ILE A 224 10.60 -16.31 -2.98
N ASP A 225 11.28 -15.98 -4.08
CA ASP A 225 12.74 -16.04 -4.21
C ASP A 225 13.37 -14.69 -3.83
N ARG A 226 14.65 -14.72 -3.43
CA ARG A 226 15.45 -13.54 -3.01
C ARG A 226 14.74 -12.69 -1.94
N LEU A 227 14.03 -13.35 -1.04
CA LEU A 227 13.26 -12.71 0.00
C LEU A 227 14.17 -12.01 1.02
N VAL A 228 13.92 -10.72 1.23
CA VAL A 228 14.33 -9.99 2.42
C VAL A 228 13.06 -9.42 3.05
N SER A 229 12.61 -10.08 4.12
CA SER A 229 11.37 -9.76 4.82
C SER A 229 11.33 -8.33 5.35
N ASN A 230 10.12 -7.80 5.50
CA ASN A 230 9.82 -6.48 6.06
C ASN A 230 10.27 -5.31 5.19
N VAL A 231 9.69 -4.12 5.40
CA VAL A 231 10.18 -2.87 4.84
C VAL A 231 11.37 -2.43 5.70
N ASN A 232 12.61 -2.69 5.25
CA ASN A 232 13.83 -2.30 5.97
C ASN A 232 14.53 -1.11 5.30
N CYS A 233 15.69 -0.73 5.84
CA CYS A 233 16.53 0.38 5.38
C CYS A 233 16.66 0.43 3.85
N GLU A 234 17.00 -0.71 3.24
CA GLU A 234 17.29 -0.81 1.80
C GLU A 234 16.03 -0.82 0.91
N LYS A 235 14.82 -0.80 1.49
CA LYS A 235 13.57 -0.59 0.74
C LYS A 235 13.43 0.88 0.33
N CYS A 236 13.80 1.79 1.22
CA CYS A 236 13.75 3.23 1.02
C CYS A 236 15.09 3.78 0.52
N HIS A 237 16.20 3.22 1.02
CA HIS A 237 17.56 3.66 0.72
C HIS A 237 18.30 2.78 -0.31
N GLY A 238 17.58 1.86 -0.95
CA GLY A 238 18.12 0.97 -1.99
C GLY A 238 19.26 0.06 -1.54
N PRO A 239 19.86 -0.72 -2.46
CA PRO A 239 20.95 -1.65 -2.15
C PRO A 239 22.20 -0.93 -1.62
N GLY A 240 22.63 -1.27 -0.39
CA GLY A 240 23.62 -0.48 0.35
C GLY A 240 25.10 -0.83 0.13
N SER A 241 25.44 -1.83 -0.69
CA SER A 241 26.81 -2.35 -0.77
C SER A 241 27.85 -1.30 -1.14
N GLU A 242 27.52 -0.41 -2.08
CA GLU A 242 28.45 0.62 -2.54
C GLU A 242 28.59 1.75 -1.52
N HIS A 243 27.50 2.13 -0.86
CA HIS A 243 27.53 3.09 0.23
C HIS A 243 28.38 2.60 1.40
N VAL A 244 28.20 1.35 1.83
CA VAL A 244 28.99 0.75 2.92
C VAL A 244 30.48 0.71 2.56
N ARG A 245 30.81 0.35 1.31
CA ARG A 245 32.19 0.37 0.82
C ARG A 245 32.79 1.77 0.90
N GLN A 246 32.09 2.76 0.36
CA GLN A 246 32.54 4.16 0.38
C GLN A 246 32.66 4.71 1.81
N ALA A 247 31.73 4.39 2.70
CA ALA A 247 31.76 4.80 4.10
C ALA A 247 32.96 4.23 4.88
N ARG A 248 33.48 3.07 4.47
CA ARG A 248 34.67 2.47 5.07
C ARG A 248 35.98 3.03 4.52
N GLU A 249 35.98 3.48 3.26
CA GLU A 249 37.19 3.93 2.57
C GLU A 249 37.38 5.45 2.57
N LEU A 250 36.29 6.22 2.53
CA LEU A 250 36.31 7.67 2.39
C LEU A 250 36.16 8.36 3.74
N ARG A 251 36.89 9.47 3.91
CA ARG A 251 36.74 10.33 5.09
C ARG A 251 35.36 11.01 5.16
N ASN A 252 34.79 11.33 3.99
CA ASN A 252 33.49 11.98 3.82
C ASN A 252 32.70 11.20 2.77
N PRO A 253 32.05 10.07 3.14
CA PRO A 253 31.21 9.33 2.22
C PRO A 253 29.95 10.13 1.84
N PRO A 254 29.25 9.77 0.76
CA PRO A 254 27.96 10.37 0.44
C PRO A 254 26.97 10.24 1.59
N PRO A 255 26.14 11.26 1.84
CA PRO A 255 25.20 11.26 2.96
C PRO A 255 24.07 10.22 2.83
N TYR A 256 23.85 9.67 1.63
CA TYR A 256 22.77 8.72 1.34
C TYR A 256 23.29 7.51 0.57
N SER A 257 22.63 6.36 0.79
CA SER A 257 22.94 5.09 0.12
C SER A 257 22.41 5.03 -1.32
N VAL A 258 21.19 5.51 -1.50
CA VAL A 258 20.64 5.90 -2.80
C VAL A 258 20.04 7.28 -2.68
N GLY A 259 19.90 7.94 -3.81
CA GLY A 259 19.42 9.29 -3.92
C GLY A 259 20.34 10.10 -4.81
N ALA A 260 19.77 11.17 -5.36
CA ALA A 260 20.52 12.18 -6.07
C ALA A 260 20.40 13.50 -5.29
N ALA A 261 21.30 14.44 -5.56
CA ALA A 261 21.32 15.73 -4.86
C ALA A 261 20.02 16.53 -5.05
N ASP A 262 19.19 16.15 -6.01
CA ASP A 262 17.92 16.72 -6.41
C ASP A 262 16.70 15.94 -5.86
N TRP A 263 16.85 15.12 -4.82
CA TRP A 263 15.69 14.46 -4.18
C TRP A 263 14.69 15.49 -3.64
N ASP A 264 13.67 15.77 -4.44
CA ASP A 264 12.67 16.80 -4.20
C ASP A 264 11.47 16.27 -3.40
N ALA A 265 10.43 17.09 -3.24
CA ALA A 265 9.22 16.69 -2.53
C ALA A 265 8.46 15.58 -3.25
N GLU A 266 8.38 15.67 -4.58
CA GLU A 266 7.68 14.70 -5.41
C GLU A 266 8.31 13.31 -5.30
N SER A 267 9.65 13.23 -5.35
CA SER A 267 10.38 11.97 -5.25
C SER A 267 10.11 11.22 -3.93
N GLU A 268 10.01 11.94 -2.80
CA GLU A 268 9.66 11.34 -1.50
C GLU A 268 8.19 10.88 -1.47
N ILE A 269 7.27 11.70 -1.99
CA ILE A 269 5.84 11.35 -2.04
C ILE A 269 5.62 10.12 -2.92
N GLN A 270 6.33 10.00 -4.04
CA GLN A 270 6.29 8.81 -4.90
C GLN A 270 6.82 7.57 -4.17
N LEU A 271 7.95 7.69 -3.45
CA LEU A 271 8.51 6.58 -2.67
C LEU A 271 7.55 6.07 -1.60
N CYS A 272 6.96 6.97 -0.80
CA CYS A 272 5.99 6.57 0.23
C CYS A 272 4.68 6.05 -0.40
N GLY A 273 4.22 6.75 -1.44
CA GLY A 273 2.98 6.49 -2.17
C GLY A 273 2.99 5.20 -2.98
N ASP A 274 4.15 4.59 -3.17
CA ASP A 274 4.25 3.24 -3.73
C ASP A 274 3.51 2.20 -2.88
N CYS A 275 3.56 2.34 -1.55
CA CYS A 275 2.84 1.44 -0.65
C CYS A 275 1.59 2.10 -0.06
N HIS A 276 1.69 3.38 0.30
CA HIS A 276 0.60 4.17 0.90
C HIS A 276 -0.42 4.71 -0.11
N ARG A 277 -0.23 4.35 -1.39
CA ARG A 277 -1.05 4.67 -2.57
C ARG A 277 -1.15 6.15 -2.91
N LEU A 278 -1.05 6.41 -4.20
CA LEU A 278 -1.18 7.73 -4.81
C LEU A 278 -2.56 7.88 -5.47
N PRO A 279 -3.03 9.12 -5.69
CA PRO A 279 -4.28 9.39 -6.40
C PRO A 279 -4.42 8.67 -7.75
N ARG A 280 -3.30 8.42 -8.47
CA ARG A 280 -3.30 7.68 -9.75
C ARG A 280 -3.82 6.25 -9.65
N SER A 281 -3.86 5.68 -8.44
CA SER A 281 -4.38 4.33 -8.18
C SER A 281 -5.83 4.31 -7.70
N ILE A 282 -6.49 5.47 -7.65
CA ILE A 282 -7.85 5.66 -7.13
C ILE A 282 -8.76 6.10 -8.28
N THR A 283 -10.01 5.62 -8.30
CA THR A 283 -10.93 5.98 -9.38
C THR A 283 -11.29 7.47 -9.32
N LYS A 284 -11.64 8.05 -10.48
CA LYS A 284 -12.09 9.46 -10.54
C LYS A 284 -13.35 9.71 -9.68
N GLN A 285 -14.21 8.70 -9.52
CA GLN A 285 -15.40 8.78 -8.68
C GLN A 285 -15.01 8.89 -7.20
N GLU A 286 -14.18 7.97 -6.71
CA GLU A 286 -13.69 8.00 -5.33
C GLU A 286 -12.89 9.27 -5.04
N LEU A 287 -12.07 9.77 -5.98
CA LEU A 287 -11.38 11.05 -5.79
C LEU A 287 -12.37 12.22 -5.69
N ARG A 288 -13.52 12.20 -6.35
CA ARG A 288 -14.53 13.25 -6.20
C ARG A 288 -15.26 13.13 -4.88
N ASP A 289 -15.75 11.93 -4.59
CA ASP A 289 -16.65 11.66 -3.46
C ASP A 289 -15.89 11.62 -2.13
N TYR A 290 -14.60 11.30 -2.18
CA TYR A 290 -13.69 11.13 -1.04
C TYR A 290 -14.30 10.25 0.06
N PRO A 291 -14.60 8.97 -0.24
CA PRO A 291 -15.17 8.07 0.76
C PRO A 291 -14.20 7.88 1.93
N GLU A 292 -14.75 7.54 3.09
CA GLU A 292 -14.01 7.32 4.33
C GLU A 292 -12.85 6.32 4.18
N THR A 293 -12.98 5.35 3.27
CA THR A 293 -11.94 4.36 2.95
C THR A 293 -10.64 4.99 2.44
N LEU A 294 -10.68 6.20 1.86
CA LEU A 294 -9.47 6.89 1.40
C LEU A 294 -8.61 7.44 2.54
N ALA A 295 -9.12 7.54 3.77
CA ALA A 295 -8.32 7.96 4.93
C ALA A 295 -7.10 7.05 5.18
N ARG A 296 -7.17 5.80 4.71
CA ARG A 296 -6.06 4.84 4.78
C ARG A 296 -4.93 5.13 3.78
N PHE A 297 -5.15 5.98 2.78
CA PHE A 297 -4.19 6.34 1.72
C PHE A 297 -3.74 7.78 1.91
N GLN A 298 -2.78 7.97 2.81
CA GLN A 298 -2.36 9.27 3.34
C GLN A 298 -1.98 10.29 2.24
N PRO A 299 -1.24 9.91 1.17
CA PRO A 299 -0.91 10.85 0.10
C PRO A 299 -2.14 11.42 -0.60
N VAL A 300 -3.25 10.68 -0.70
CA VAL A 300 -4.47 11.14 -1.37
C VAL A 300 -5.07 12.34 -0.65
N GLY A 301 -5.12 12.29 0.69
CA GLY A 301 -5.59 13.41 1.51
C GLY A 301 -4.57 14.55 1.57
N MET A 302 -3.29 14.22 1.80
CA MET A 302 -2.22 15.22 1.97
C MET A 302 -2.12 16.13 0.74
N LEU A 303 -2.14 15.56 -0.46
CA LEU A 303 -2.03 16.30 -1.72
C LEU A 303 -3.21 17.26 -1.99
N ARG A 304 -4.32 17.12 -1.25
CA ARG A 304 -5.49 18.02 -1.31
C ARG A 304 -5.49 19.08 -0.21
N SER A 305 -4.64 18.92 0.78
CA SER A 305 -4.63 19.76 1.99
C SER A 305 -4.13 21.17 1.67
N LYS A 306 -4.72 22.17 2.32
CA LYS A 306 -4.36 23.58 2.07
C LYS A 306 -2.89 23.85 2.41
N CYS A 307 -2.33 23.23 3.44
CA CYS A 307 -0.92 23.35 3.81
C CYS A 307 0.02 22.87 2.69
N TYR A 308 -0.27 21.73 2.07
CA TYR A 308 0.48 21.25 0.91
C TYR A 308 0.37 22.21 -0.28
N LEU A 309 -0.83 22.71 -0.59
CA LEU A 309 -1.03 23.65 -1.70
C LEU A 309 -0.36 25.01 -1.46
N ALA A 310 -0.38 25.52 -0.23
CA ALA A 310 0.18 26.82 0.14
C ALA A 310 1.70 26.81 0.29
N SER A 311 2.30 25.65 0.57
CA SER A 311 3.76 25.46 0.61
C SER A 311 4.39 25.32 -0.78
N ASN A 312 3.74 25.83 -1.83
CA ASN A 312 4.13 25.58 -3.22
C ASN A 312 4.33 24.10 -3.56
N ARG A 313 3.62 23.19 -2.85
CA ARG A 313 3.73 21.73 -3.02
C ARG A 313 5.08 21.15 -2.59
N GLU A 314 5.77 21.81 -1.66
CA GLU A 314 7.10 21.39 -1.18
C GLU A 314 7.04 20.51 0.09
N MET A 315 5.90 20.45 0.78
CA MET A 315 5.75 19.57 1.94
C MET A 315 5.84 18.10 1.54
N LYS A 316 6.53 17.32 2.37
CA LYS A 316 6.76 15.88 2.21
C LYS A 316 6.19 15.11 3.41
N CYS A 317 6.19 13.78 3.35
CA CYS A 317 5.81 12.95 4.49
C CYS A 317 6.72 13.23 5.70
N SER A 318 8.02 13.40 5.43
CA SER A 318 9.07 13.70 6.39
C SER A 318 9.00 15.10 7.01
N THR A 319 8.20 16.01 6.43
CA THR A 319 7.91 17.31 7.04
C THR A 319 7.26 17.13 8.42
N CYS A 320 6.35 16.17 8.53
CA CYS A 320 5.59 15.91 9.74
C CYS A 320 6.09 14.68 10.51
N HIS A 321 6.48 13.61 9.82
CA HIS A 321 6.87 12.35 10.44
C HIS A 321 8.37 12.09 10.34
N ASP A 322 8.96 11.46 11.35
CA ASP A 322 10.27 10.84 11.19
C ASP A 322 10.07 9.47 10.53
N PRO A 323 10.69 9.19 9.36
CA PRO A 323 10.49 7.92 8.66
C PRO A 323 11.07 6.69 9.39
N HIS A 324 11.91 6.90 10.43
CA HIS A 324 12.46 5.82 11.24
C HIS A 324 11.67 5.62 12.55
N GLN A 325 11.06 6.66 13.10
CA GLN A 325 10.37 6.59 14.39
C GLN A 325 8.91 6.18 14.24
N SER A 326 8.46 5.19 15.02
CA SER A 326 7.05 4.81 15.08
C SER A 326 6.17 5.97 15.56
N VAL A 327 5.11 6.28 14.79
CA VAL A 327 4.12 7.30 15.17
C VAL A 327 3.37 6.97 16.46
N HIS A 328 3.26 5.67 16.81
CA HIS A 328 2.64 5.22 18.06
C HIS A 328 3.47 5.56 19.30
N GLY A 329 4.77 5.85 19.14
CA GLY A 329 5.66 6.25 20.23
C GLY A 329 5.76 7.76 20.44
N ILE A 330 5.02 8.57 19.68
CA ILE A 330 5.10 10.03 19.70
C ILE A 330 3.80 10.59 20.27
N SER A 331 3.90 11.46 21.29
CA SER A 331 2.73 12.12 21.86
C SER A 331 2.05 13.04 20.84
N GLN A 332 0.74 13.20 20.98
CA GLN A 332 -0.04 14.11 20.14
C GLN A 332 0.55 15.53 20.15
N GLN A 333 0.87 16.06 21.34
CA GLN A 333 1.49 17.38 21.49
C GLN A 333 2.81 17.51 20.69
N LYS A 334 3.65 16.46 20.67
CA LYS A 334 4.91 16.48 19.92
C LYS A 334 4.66 16.48 18.41
N HIS A 335 3.62 15.80 17.92
CA HIS A 335 3.20 15.92 16.51
C HIS A 335 2.63 17.31 16.20
N GLU A 336 1.83 17.90 17.09
CA GLU A 336 1.22 19.22 16.89
C GLU A 336 2.26 20.35 16.80
N GLN A 337 3.46 20.18 17.36
CA GLN A 337 4.58 21.10 17.13
C GLN A 337 4.96 21.22 15.65
N LYS A 338 4.66 20.21 14.81
CA LYS A 338 4.86 20.29 13.36
C LYS A 338 3.86 21.24 12.71
N CYS A 339 2.62 21.28 13.21
CA CYS A 339 1.61 22.23 12.77
C CYS A 339 2.01 23.66 13.16
N ILE A 340 2.45 23.83 14.41
CA ILE A 340 2.78 25.14 14.98
C ILE A 340 3.97 25.80 14.27
N GLN A 341 4.84 25.05 13.59
CA GLN A 341 5.89 25.65 12.74
C GLN A 341 5.36 26.60 11.65
N CYS A 342 4.15 26.37 11.13
CA CYS A 342 3.47 27.22 10.14
C CYS A 342 2.21 27.91 10.70
N HIS A 343 1.88 27.64 11.96
CA HIS A 343 0.70 28.15 12.67
C HIS A 343 1.11 28.83 13.99
N ASP A 344 2.33 29.37 14.03
CA ASP A 344 2.91 30.02 15.21
C ASP A 344 2.23 31.37 15.50
N THR A 345 1.74 31.54 16.73
CA THR A 345 1.12 32.78 17.22
C THR A 345 2.07 33.97 17.26
N SER A 346 3.38 33.72 17.25
CA SER A 346 4.40 34.76 17.23
C SER A 346 4.55 35.43 15.86
N ASP A 347 4.10 34.77 14.78
CA ASP A 347 4.16 35.30 13.42
C ASP A 347 2.77 35.74 12.93
N SER A 348 2.59 37.06 12.81
CA SER A 348 1.34 37.66 12.34
C SER A 348 0.93 37.30 10.90
N SER A 349 1.84 36.73 10.10
CA SER A 349 1.54 36.23 8.75
C SER A 349 0.92 34.82 8.77
N HIS A 350 1.06 34.09 9.87
CA HIS A 350 0.51 32.76 10.03
C HIS A 350 -0.99 32.79 10.31
N THR A 351 -1.70 31.79 9.78
CA THR A 351 -3.12 31.61 10.08
C THR A 351 -3.28 30.93 11.42
N ILE A 352 -3.86 31.59 12.42
CA ILE A 352 -4.04 30.99 13.76
C ILE A 352 -5.42 30.38 13.91
N CYS A 353 -5.49 29.21 14.55
CA CYS A 353 -6.76 28.60 14.91
C CYS A 353 -7.44 29.42 16.03
N PRO A 354 -8.71 29.86 15.86
CA PRO A 354 -9.39 30.68 16.86
C PRO A 354 -9.85 29.87 18.09
N VAL A 355 -9.81 28.54 18.02
CA VAL A 355 -10.28 27.65 19.09
C VAL A 355 -9.14 27.26 20.04
N SER A 356 -8.01 26.83 19.47
CA SER A 356 -6.81 26.45 20.21
C SER A 356 -5.59 26.69 19.33
N ALA A 357 -4.69 27.55 19.79
CA ALA A 357 -3.51 27.94 19.03
C ALA A 357 -2.31 27.01 19.24
N GLU A 358 -2.31 26.19 20.29
CA GLU A 358 -1.12 25.44 20.74
C GLU A 358 -1.35 23.94 20.95
N ALA A 359 -2.59 23.45 20.89
CA ALA A 359 -2.91 22.05 21.21
C ALA A 359 -4.20 21.55 20.52
N ASN A 360 -4.37 20.23 20.48
CA ASN A 360 -5.55 19.52 19.99
C ASN A 360 -5.89 19.80 18.51
N CYS A 361 -4.89 20.16 17.71
CA CYS A 361 -5.06 20.39 16.28
C CYS A 361 -5.50 19.11 15.56
N ILE A 362 -4.93 17.96 15.95
CA ILE A 362 -5.15 16.68 15.25
C ILE A 362 -6.59 16.19 15.39
N GLU A 363 -7.21 16.38 16.56
CA GLU A 363 -8.60 15.95 16.81
C GLU A 363 -9.59 16.59 15.84
N CYS A 364 -9.42 17.88 15.54
CA CYS A 364 -10.33 18.63 14.67
C CYS A 364 -9.89 18.63 13.20
N HIS A 365 -8.57 18.67 12.92
CA HIS A 365 -8.05 18.86 11.56
C HIS A 365 -7.64 17.57 10.86
N MET A 366 -7.45 16.49 11.62
CA MET A 366 -7.10 15.16 11.13
C MET A 366 -7.89 14.09 11.91
N PRO A 367 -9.23 14.17 11.96
CA PRO A 367 -10.03 13.27 12.79
C PRO A 367 -9.81 11.81 12.39
N THR A 368 -9.98 10.91 13.35
CA THR A 368 -9.95 9.48 13.06
C THR A 368 -11.20 9.06 12.31
N VAL A 369 -11.02 8.40 11.17
CA VAL A 369 -12.07 7.82 10.36
C VAL A 369 -12.12 6.31 10.64
N PRO A 370 -13.25 5.78 11.14
CA PRO A 370 -13.39 4.35 11.39
C PRO A 370 -13.38 3.55 10.09
N GLN A 371 -12.94 2.31 10.17
CA GLN A 371 -12.99 1.31 9.11
C GLN A 371 -13.59 0.02 9.66
N GLU A 372 -13.76 -0.97 8.79
CA GLU A 372 -14.13 -2.32 9.18
C GLU A 372 -13.20 -2.86 10.29
N GLN A 373 -13.75 -3.75 11.12
CA GLN A 373 -12.99 -4.48 12.16
C GLN A 373 -12.39 -3.59 13.25
N GLY A 374 -12.92 -2.37 13.44
CA GLY A 374 -12.53 -1.44 14.50
C GLY A 374 -11.22 -0.69 14.21
N ILE A 375 -10.67 -0.84 12.99
CA ILE A 375 -9.49 -0.09 12.55
C ILE A 375 -9.87 1.39 12.41
N LYS A 376 -8.92 2.28 12.68
CA LYS A 376 -9.09 3.73 12.53
C LYS A 376 -7.86 4.33 11.85
N PHE A 377 -8.07 5.31 10.99
CA PHE A 377 -7.00 6.10 10.38
C PHE A 377 -7.25 7.59 10.57
N HIS A 378 -6.22 8.37 10.83
CA HIS A 378 -6.33 9.83 10.78
C HIS A 378 -6.48 10.30 9.33
N ASP A 379 -7.48 11.13 9.04
CA ASP A 379 -7.64 11.74 7.72
C ASP A 379 -6.48 12.70 7.44
N HIS A 380 -5.73 12.43 6.37
CA HIS A 380 -4.63 13.29 5.94
C HIS A 380 -5.09 14.39 4.98
N TRP A 381 -6.39 14.51 4.70
CA TRP A 381 -6.95 15.74 4.12
C TRP A 381 -7.14 16.80 5.21
N ILE A 382 -6.02 17.38 5.62
CA ILE A 382 -5.90 18.33 6.73
C ILE A 382 -6.69 19.60 6.41
N ARG A 383 -7.78 19.81 7.14
CA ARG A 383 -8.70 20.95 6.96
C ARG A 383 -9.57 21.18 8.19
N ILE A 384 -10.35 22.25 8.22
CA ILE A 384 -11.43 22.37 9.20
C ILE A 384 -12.58 21.47 8.71
N HIS A 385 -12.92 20.44 9.49
CA HIS A 385 -14.11 19.63 9.26
C HIS A 385 -15.33 20.42 9.74
N LYS A 386 -16.38 20.49 8.91
CA LYS A 386 -17.67 21.03 9.33
C LYS A 386 -18.49 19.85 9.82
N ASP A 387 -19.08 20.00 11.00
CA ASP A 387 -20.05 19.05 11.55
C ASP A 387 -21.28 18.88 10.64
#